data_AF-A0A3P7L5H3-F1
#
_entry.id   AF-A0A3P7L5H3-F1
#
_cell.length_a   1.000
_cell.length_b   1.000
_cell.length_c   1.000
_cell.angle_alpha   90.00
_cell.angle_beta   90.00
_cell.angle_gamma   90.00
#
_symmetry.space_group_name_H-M   'P 1'
#
loop_
_entity.id
_entity.type
_entity.pdbx_description
1 polymer ?
#
loop_
_entity_poly.entity_id
_entity_poly.type
_entity_poly.pdbx_seq_one_letter_code
_entity_poly.pdbx_strand_id
1 'polypeptide(L)'
;MGTAGVANAILLLAICTALALITVFSAIGILERCQIQSGGIYFLVSHVLGGRIGGAVGLMYALGQAVATGLVAVGFAESVAHLFDSESRVFTKVIAIATLAVLTVHGISRFSYARLRENADPMYATVNCTPIGFDRIIPDQSFFTVFGVFFANFLGVLAGVNMSGDLKDPHKSIPLGELSAVGVRWVAESRAKK
;
A
#
# COMPACT_ATOMS: atom_id res chain seq x y z
N MET A 1 13.78 -16.70 -2.74
CA MET A 1 14.75 -15.71 -2.22
C MET A 1 16.13 -16.33 -2.31
N GLY A 2 16.92 -15.91 -3.31
CA GLY A 2 18.30 -16.40 -3.50
C GLY A 2 19.24 -15.80 -2.46
N THR A 3 20.30 -16.51 -2.13
CA THR A 3 21.19 -16.35 -0.95
C THR A 3 21.96 -15.03 -0.85
N ALA A 4 21.95 -14.16 -1.87
CA ALA A 4 22.44 -12.77 -1.81
C ALA A 4 21.33 -11.72 -1.55
N GLY A 5 20.06 -12.16 -1.47
CA GLY A 5 18.87 -11.31 -1.51
C GLY A 5 18.21 -10.99 -0.16
N VAL A 6 18.54 -11.72 0.93
CA VAL A 6 17.92 -11.46 2.25
C VAL A 6 18.44 -10.17 2.88
N ALA A 7 19.76 -9.92 2.80
CA ALA A 7 20.37 -8.69 3.31
C ALA A 7 19.86 -7.45 2.56
N ASN A 8 19.81 -7.51 1.23
CA ASN A 8 19.25 -6.44 0.40
C ASN A 8 17.74 -6.23 0.66
N ALA A 9 16.97 -7.30 0.89
CA ALA A 9 15.56 -7.20 1.27
C ALA A 9 15.36 -6.57 2.66
N ILE A 10 16.22 -6.88 3.64
CA ILE A 10 16.22 -6.23 4.96
C ILE A 10 16.55 -4.74 4.82
N LEU A 11 17.55 -4.39 4.02
CA LEU A 11 17.93 -3.00 3.77
C LEU A 11 16.78 -2.22 3.11
N LEU A 12 16.14 -2.80 2.08
CA LEU A 12 14.97 -2.21 1.44
C LEU A 12 13.82 -1.99 2.44
N LEU A 13 13.55 -2.98 3.30
CA LEU A 13 12.52 -2.87 4.33
C LEU A 13 12.82 -1.73 5.30
N ALA A 14 14.07 -1.62 5.76
CA ALA A 14 14.50 -0.57 6.67
C ALA A 14 14.36 0.82 6.04
N ILE A 15 14.79 0.98 4.77
CA ILE A 15 14.66 2.24 4.02
C ILE A 15 13.19 2.62 3.85
N CYS A 16 12.33 1.70 3.42
CA CYS A 16 10.90 1.98 3.21
C CYS A 16 10.19 2.32 4.52
N THR A 17 10.53 1.62 5.61
CA THR A 17 9.98 1.91 6.94
C THR A 17 10.42 3.30 7.41
N ALA A 18 11.68 3.68 7.19
CA ALA A 18 12.17 5.01 7.52
C ALA A 18 11.45 6.11 6.72
N LEU A 19 11.26 5.92 5.40
CA LEU A 19 10.51 6.86 4.56
C LEU A 19 9.05 7.00 5.02
N ALA A 20 8.40 5.89 5.39
CA ALA A 20 7.05 5.90 5.94
C ALA A 20 6.98 6.69 7.26
N LEU A 21 7.92 6.45 8.19
CA LEU A 21 8.00 7.18 9.45
C LEU A 21 8.24 8.68 9.24
N ILE A 22 9.16 9.06 8.34
CA ILE A 22 9.40 10.47 8.00
C ILE A 22 8.12 11.13 7.48
N THR A 23 7.38 10.43 6.61
CA THR A 23 6.11 10.92 6.06
C THR A 23 5.06 11.11 7.15
N VAL A 24 4.92 10.13 8.06
CA VAL A 24 3.98 10.19 9.19
C VAL A 24 4.35 11.32 10.16
N PHE A 25 5.61 11.45 10.56
CA PHE A 25 6.04 12.55 11.44
C PHE A 25 5.85 13.92 10.78
N SER A 26 6.11 14.03 9.48
CA SER A 26 5.84 15.26 8.72
C SER A 26 4.33 15.60 8.72
N ALA A 27 3.46 14.61 8.49
CA ALA A 27 2.01 14.79 8.53
C ALA A 27 1.52 15.21 9.93
N ILE A 28 2.03 14.58 11.00
CA ILE A 28 1.71 14.96 12.39
C ILE A 28 2.09 16.41 12.67
N GLY A 29 3.31 16.83 12.27
CA GLY A 29 3.75 18.22 12.45
C GLY A 29 2.88 19.25 11.70
N ILE A 30 2.30 18.87 10.56
CA ILE A 30 1.33 19.70 9.83
C ILE A 30 0.00 19.76 10.59
N LEU A 31 -0.48 18.63 11.12
CA LEU A 31 -1.75 18.51 11.85
C LEU A 31 -1.75 19.27 13.18
N GLU A 32 -0.61 19.43 13.84
CA GLU A 32 -0.50 20.24 15.07
C GLU A 32 -0.76 21.73 14.84
N ARG A 33 -0.53 22.23 13.62
CA ARG A 33 -0.64 23.66 13.26
C ARG A 33 -1.90 24.01 12.49
N CYS A 34 -2.61 23.03 11.94
CA CYS A 34 -3.80 23.25 11.12
C CYS A 34 -5.07 22.95 11.90
N GLN A 35 -6.03 23.88 11.93
CA GLN A 35 -7.40 23.55 12.34
C GLN A 35 -8.02 22.62 11.30
N ILE A 36 -8.29 21.37 11.69
CA ILE A 36 -8.81 20.35 10.76
C ILE A 36 -10.29 20.65 10.52
N GLN A 37 -10.55 21.47 9.50
CA GLN A 37 -11.88 21.52 8.88
C GLN A 37 -12.03 20.32 7.94
N SER A 38 -13.28 19.93 7.63
CA SER A 38 -13.67 18.75 6.85
C SER A 38 -13.06 18.75 5.43
N GLY A 39 -11.77 18.43 5.33
CA GLY A 39 -10.99 18.50 4.12
C GLY A 39 -9.81 17.54 4.24
N GLY A 40 -9.66 16.66 3.24
CA GLY A 40 -8.60 15.67 3.18
C GLY A 40 -7.20 16.26 2.99
N ILE A 41 -6.25 15.42 2.58
CA ILE A 41 -4.81 15.75 2.49
C ILE A 41 -4.54 17.02 1.67
N TYR A 42 -5.26 17.21 0.55
CA TYR A 42 -5.12 18.39 -0.28
C TYR A 42 -5.42 19.69 0.48
N PHE A 43 -6.50 19.71 1.27
CA PHE A 43 -6.88 20.88 2.05
C PHE A 43 -5.82 21.19 3.11
N LEU A 44 -5.31 20.15 3.78
CA LEU A 44 -4.27 20.27 4.80
C LEU A 44 -2.96 20.85 4.22
N VAL A 45 -2.52 20.33 3.08
CA VAL A 45 -1.27 20.75 2.43
C VAL A 45 -1.38 22.13 1.78
N SER A 46 -2.51 22.42 1.12
CA SER A 46 -2.74 23.74 0.50
C SER A 46 -2.88 24.86 1.53
N HIS A 47 -3.31 24.55 2.75
CA HIS A 47 -3.36 25.50 3.86
C HIS A 47 -1.96 25.89 4.37
N VAL A 48 -1.01 24.96 4.41
CA VAL A 48 0.35 25.21 4.93
C VAL A 48 1.32 25.70 3.86
N LEU A 49 1.28 25.12 2.65
CA LEU A 49 2.23 25.44 1.57
C LEU A 49 1.68 26.46 0.56
N GLY A 50 0.42 26.89 0.74
CA GLY A 50 -0.30 27.76 -0.19
C GLY A 50 -0.90 27.01 -1.38
N GLY A 51 -1.93 27.60 -2.00
CA GLY A 51 -2.75 26.95 -3.03
C GLY A 51 -1.97 26.48 -4.27
N ARG A 52 -0.89 27.18 -4.67
CA ARG A 52 -0.08 26.80 -5.85
C ARG A 52 0.74 25.53 -5.61
N ILE A 53 1.40 25.42 -4.46
CA ILE A 53 2.20 24.23 -4.12
C ILE A 53 1.28 23.08 -3.71
N GLY A 54 0.22 23.37 -2.95
CA GLY A 54 -0.80 22.38 -2.58
C GLY A 54 -1.51 21.77 -3.80
N GLY A 55 -1.79 22.56 -4.83
CA GLY A 55 -2.32 22.10 -6.13
C GLY A 55 -1.45 21.05 -6.80
N ALA A 56 -0.15 21.35 -6.93
CA ALA A 56 0.80 20.43 -7.56
C ALA A 56 0.98 19.13 -6.74
N VAL A 57 1.15 19.24 -5.42
CA VAL A 57 1.30 18.07 -4.53
C VAL A 57 0.02 17.22 -4.51
N GLY A 58 -1.15 17.85 -4.48
CA GLY A 58 -2.44 17.16 -4.53
C GLY A 58 -2.67 16.40 -5.83
N LEU A 59 -2.31 16.98 -6.97
CA LEU A 59 -2.39 16.29 -8.28
C LEU A 59 -1.46 15.08 -8.33
N MET A 60 -0.22 15.24 -7.87
CA MET A 60 0.75 14.14 -7.80
C MET A 60 0.25 13.01 -6.89
N TYR A 61 -0.33 13.36 -5.75
CA TYR A 61 -0.93 12.39 -4.83
C TYR A 61 -2.12 11.65 -5.45
N ALA A 62 -3.02 12.37 -6.13
CA ALA A 62 -4.17 11.75 -6.81
C ALA A 62 -3.75 10.78 -7.91
N LEU A 63 -2.75 11.15 -8.72
CA LEU A 63 -2.18 10.26 -9.73
C LEU A 63 -1.48 9.04 -9.11
N GLY A 64 -0.72 9.25 -8.02
CA GLY A 64 -0.07 8.17 -7.28
C GLY A 64 -1.08 7.15 -6.75
N GLN A 65 -2.19 7.62 -6.18
CA GLN A 65 -3.24 6.74 -5.68
C GLN A 65 -4.01 6.03 -6.79
N ALA A 66 -4.20 6.66 -7.95
CA ALA A 66 -4.79 6.00 -9.12
C ALA A 66 -3.91 4.84 -9.61
N VAL A 67 -2.59 5.05 -9.69
CA VAL A 67 -1.63 4.00 -10.08
C VAL A 67 -1.57 2.88 -9.05
N ALA A 68 -1.54 3.22 -7.74
CA ALA A 68 -1.54 2.24 -6.67
C ALA A 68 -2.80 1.34 -6.70
N THR A 69 -3.96 1.95 -6.94
CA THR A 69 -5.24 1.23 -7.09
C THR A 69 -5.19 0.28 -8.29
N GLY A 70 -4.61 0.73 -9.41
CA GLY A 70 -4.41 -0.12 -10.59
C GLY A 70 -3.50 -1.33 -10.31
N LEU A 71 -2.40 -1.13 -9.59
CA LEU A 71 -1.46 -2.20 -9.23
C LEU A 71 -2.12 -3.27 -8.36
N VAL A 72 -2.90 -2.86 -7.36
CA VAL A 72 -3.64 -3.79 -6.49
C VAL A 72 -4.66 -4.60 -7.28
N ALA A 73 -5.39 -3.96 -8.20
CA ALA A 73 -6.37 -4.65 -9.03
C ALA A 73 -5.73 -5.67 -9.99
N VAL A 74 -4.57 -5.34 -10.57
CA VAL A 74 -3.81 -6.28 -11.42
C VAL A 74 -3.31 -7.46 -10.60
N GLY A 75 -2.71 -7.23 -9.42
CA GLY A 75 -2.24 -8.32 -8.55
C GLY A 75 -3.38 -9.24 -8.09
N PHE A 76 -4.56 -8.68 -7.81
CA PHE A 76 -5.75 -9.47 -7.54
C PHE A 76 -6.18 -10.29 -8.76
N ALA A 77 -6.22 -9.68 -9.95
CA ALA A 77 -6.63 -10.37 -11.16
C ALA A 77 -5.67 -11.49 -11.57
N GLU A 78 -4.36 -11.32 -11.37
CA GLU A 78 -3.37 -12.39 -11.56
C GLU A 78 -3.64 -13.54 -10.58
N SER A 79 -3.87 -13.23 -9.30
CA SER A 79 -4.19 -14.23 -8.28
C SER A 79 -5.45 -15.03 -8.63
N VAL A 80 -6.48 -14.36 -9.17
CA VAL A 80 -7.72 -15.02 -9.63
C VAL A 80 -7.49 -15.81 -10.90
N ALA A 81 -6.73 -15.29 -11.87
CA ALA A 81 -6.43 -16.01 -13.12
C ALA A 81 -5.70 -17.33 -12.85
N HIS A 82 -4.81 -17.35 -11.86
CA HIS A 82 -4.14 -18.57 -11.40
C HIS A 82 -5.10 -19.60 -10.79
N LEU A 83 -6.20 -19.17 -10.16
CA LEU A 83 -7.21 -20.09 -9.63
C LEU A 83 -7.99 -20.81 -10.73
N PHE A 84 -8.11 -20.20 -11.92
CA PHE A 84 -8.87 -20.73 -13.05
C PHE A 84 -7.99 -21.38 -14.14
N ASP A 85 -6.69 -21.58 -13.87
CA ASP A 85 -5.70 -22.17 -14.80
C ASP A 85 -5.72 -21.55 -16.21
N SER A 86 -6.09 -20.26 -16.30
CA SER A 86 -6.23 -19.54 -17.57
C SER A 86 -5.16 -18.46 -17.67
N GLU A 87 -4.07 -18.74 -18.40
CA GLU A 87 -2.96 -17.81 -18.61
C GLU A 87 -3.20 -16.79 -19.76
N SER A 88 -4.45 -16.56 -20.17
CA SER A 88 -4.70 -15.59 -21.25
C SER A 88 -4.61 -14.15 -20.74
N ARG A 89 -3.71 -13.36 -21.33
CA ARG A 89 -3.47 -11.94 -20.99
C ARG A 89 -4.73 -11.08 -21.04
N VAL A 90 -5.70 -11.46 -21.87
CA VAL A 90 -6.99 -10.77 -21.99
C VAL A 90 -7.86 -11.06 -20.77
N PHE A 91 -7.88 -12.29 -20.28
CA PHE A 91 -8.69 -12.70 -19.13
C PHE A 91 -8.25 -12.00 -17.84
N THR A 92 -6.94 -11.91 -17.57
CA THR A 92 -6.42 -11.14 -16.44
C THR A 92 -6.84 -9.67 -16.49
N LYS A 93 -6.78 -9.04 -17.67
CA LYS A 93 -7.20 -7.63 -17.84
C LYS A 93 -8.71 -7.45 -17.62
N VAL A 94 -9.53 -8.38 -18.12
CA VAL A 94 -10.99 -8.33 -17.94
C VAL A 94 -11.35 -8.47 -16.46
N ILE A 95 -10.73 -9.39 -15.72
CA ILE A 95 -10.94 -9.54 -14.27
C ILE A 95 -10.49 -8.30 -13.51
N ALA A 96 -9.33 -7.72 -13.84
CA ALA A 96 -8.84 -6.51 -13.19
C ALA A 96 -9.81 -5.34 -13.37
N ILE A 97 -10.28 -5.11 -14.60
CA ILE A 97 -11.23 -4.04 -14.93
C ILE A 97 -12.58 -4.30 -14.25
N ALA A 98 -13.09 -5.53 -14.27
CA ALA A 98 -14.33 -5.90 -13.60
C ALA A 98 -14.24 -5.68 -12.09
N THR A 99 -13.12 -6.05 -11.46
CA THR A 99 -12.89 -5.83 -10.03
C THR A 99 -12.86 -4.33 -9.71
N LEU A 100 -12.13 -3.52 -10.49
CA LEU A 100 -12.12 -2.06 -10.32
C LEU A 100 -13.52 -1.44 -10.46
N ALA A 101 -14.31 -1.89 -11.45
CA ALA A 101 -15.68 -1.43 -11.64
C ALA A 101 -16.58 -1.81 -10.45
N VAL A 102 -16.44 -3.03 -9.91
CA VAL A 102 -17.19 -3.46 -8.73
C VAL A 102 -16.77 -2.65 -7.50
N LEU A 103 -15.48 -2.41 -7.29
CA LEU A 103 -14.97 -1.65 -6.15
C LEU A 103 -15.40 -0.18 -6.18
N THR A 104 -15.43 0.44 -7.36
CA THR A 104 -15.88 1.83 -7.55
C THR A 104 -17.39 1.97 -7.35
N VAL A 105 -18.18 0.99 -7.77
CA VAL A 105 -19.65 1.01 -7.61
C VAL A 105 -20.08 0.68 -6.17
N HIS A 106 -19.41 -0.28 -5.52
CA HIS A 106 -19.84 -0.76 -4.20
C HIS A 106 -19.23 0.01 -3.03
N GLY A 107 -18.26 0.90 -3.28
CA GLY A 107 -17.69 1.81 -2.27
C GLY A 107 -17.26 1.08 -0.99
N ILE A 108 -16.02 0.58 -0.96
CA ILE A 108 -15.50 -0.22 0.16
C ILE A 108 -15.62 0.56 1.48
N SER A 109 -16.67 0.28 2.26
CA SER A 109 -16.94 0.95 3.53
C SER A 109 -16.88 0.00 4.73
N ARG A 110 -16.31 -1.20 4.58
CA ARG A 110 -16.21 -2.15 5.70
C ARG A 110 -14.82 -2.70 5.90
N PHE A 111 -14.15 -2.16 6.92
CA PHE A 111 -13.03 -2.79 7.59
C PHE A 111 -13.49 -4.16 8.12
N SER A 112 -12.94 -5.25 7.57
CA SER A 112 -13.32 -6.61 7.95
C SER A 112 -12.28 -7.22 8.88
N TYR A 113 -12.65 -7.37 10.16
CA TYR A 113 -11.82 -8.02 11.16
C TYR A 113 -11.50 -9.48 10.79
N ALA A 114 -12.44 -10.18 10.13
CA ALA A 114 -12.22 -11.53 9.64
C ALA A 114 -11.09 -11.60 8.60
N ARG A 115 -11.06 -10.65 7.65
CA ARG A 115 -9.99 -10.58 6.64
C ARG A 115 -8.63 -10.24 7.24
N LEU A 116 -8.58 -9.41 8.27
CA LEU A 116 -7.32 -9.15 8.98
C LEU A 116 -6.81 -10.39 9.68
N ARG A 117 -7.69 -11.14 10.35
CA ARG A 117 -7.31 -12.39 11.02
C ARG A 117 -6.86 -13.46 10.03
N GLU A 118 -7.55 -13.60 8.91
CA GLU A 118 -7.19 -14.55 7.83
C GLU A 118 -5.84 -14.20 7.18
N ASN A 119 -5.47 -12.92 7.11
CA ASN A 119 -4.16 -12.48 6.61
C ASN A 119 -3.09 -12.31 7.70
N ALA A 120 -3.44 -12.51 8.97
CA ALA A 120 -2.52 -12.32 10.10
C ALA A 120 -1.55 -13.50 10.27
N ASP A 121 -1.93 -14.68 9.78
CA ASP A 121 -1.06 -15.85 9.78
C ASP A 121 -0.21 -15.85 8.50
N PRO A 122 1.13 -15.78 8.61
CA PRO A 122 2.00 -15.96 7.47
C PRO A 122 2.01 -17.46 7.16
N MET A 123 1.02 -17.93 6.38
CA MET A 123 1.11 -19.24 5.77
C MET A 123 2.17 -19.17 4.68
N TYR A 124 3.44 -19.16 5.09
CA TYR A 124 4.52 -19.64 4.24
C TYR A 124 4.15 -21.08 3.95
N ALA A 125 3.58 -21.30 2.78
CA ALA A 125 3.64 -22.62 2.20
C ALA A 125 5.13 -22.98 2.20
N THR A 126 5.54 -23.84 3.13
CA THR A 126 6.74 -24.69 3.06
C THR A 126 6.62 -25.71 1.92
N VAL A 127 5.67 -25.49 1.01
CA VAL A 127 5.40 -26.27 -0.17
C VAL A 127 6.12 -25.55 -1.29
N ASN A 128 7.18 -26.21 -1.76
CA ASN A 128 7.83 -25.94 -3.02
C ASN A 128 6.76 -25.63 -4.08
N CYS A 129 6.77 -24.42 -4.63
CA CYS A 129 5.85 -24.05 -5.69
C CYS A 129 6.12 -24.97 -6.88
N THR A 130 5.24 -25.95 -7.08
CA THR A 130 5.13 -26.92 -8.19
C THR A 130 6.14 -28.09 -8.23
N PRO A 131 5.65 -29.35 -8.32
CA PRO A 131 6.40 -30.50 -8.85
C PRO A 131 6.62 -30.42 -10.37
N ILE A 132 6.06 -29.40 -11.02
CA ILE A 132 6.08 -29.18 -12.47
C ILE A 132 6.79 -27.85 -12.70
N GLY A 133 8.12 -27.89 -12.69
CA GLY A 133 8.97 -26.73 -12.84
C GLY A 133 8.71 -26.00 -14.17
N PHE A 134 7.87 -24.98 -14.13
CA PHE A 134 7.95 -23.90 -15.10
C PHE A 134 9.16 -23.06 -14.70
N ASP A 135 10.26 -23.27 -15.42
CA ASP A 135 11.46 -22.44 -15.34
C ASP A 135 11.10 -21.07 -15.91
N ARG A 136 10.38 -20.25 -15.13
CA ARG A 136 10.13 -18.86 -15.48
C ARG A 136 11.49 -18.19 -15.38
N ILE A 137 12.10 -17.92 -16.53
CA ILE A 137 13.28 -17.06 -16.64
C ILE A 137 12.83 -15.68 -16.17
N ILE A 138 12.96 -15.42 -14.87
CA ILE A 138 12.80 -14.09 -14.29
C ILE A 138 14.09 -13.37 -14.67
N PRO A 139 14.04 -12.35 -15.55
CA PRO A 139 15.24 -11.61 -15.90
C PRO A 139 15.86 -11.04 -14.62
N ASP A 140 17.17 -10.81 -14.65
CA ASP A 140 17.90 -10.20 -13.55
C ASP A 140 17.24 -8.87 -13.15
N GLN A 141 16.82 -8.78 -11.88
CA GLN A 141 16.14 -7.60 -11.37
C GLN A 141 17.15 -6.68 -10.72
N SER A 142 17.16 -5.42 -11.13
CA SER A 142 17.95 -4.38 -10.47
C SER A 142 17.40 -4.09 -9.06
N PHE A 143 18.25 -3.58 -8.17
CA PHE A 143 17.84 -3.12 -6.85
C PHE A 143 16.68 -2.11 -6.93
N PHE A 144 16.72 -1.19 -7.89
CA PHE A 144 15.69 -0.17 -8.08
C PHE A 144 14.35 -0.75 -8.56
N THR A 145 14.38 -1.82 -9.35
CA THR A 145 13.15 -2.51 -9.79
C THR A 145 12.45 -3.15 -8.60
N VAL A 146 13.22 -3.85 -7.75
CA VAL A 146 12.68 -4.46 -6.52
C VAL A 146 12.22 -3.37 -5.55
N PHE A 147 12.99 -2.29 -5.38
CA PHE A 147 12.59 -1.14 -4.58
C PHE A 147 11.26 -0.55 -5.04
N GLY A 148 11.05 -0.34 -6.35
CA GLY A 148 9.81 0.23 -6.87
C GLY A 148 8.57 -0.61 -6.53
N VAL A 149 8.67 -1.94 -6.63
CA VAL A 149 7.58 -2.85 -6.27
C VAL A 149 7.32 -2.83 -4.76
N PHE A 150 8.36 -2.86 -3.94
CA PHE A 150 8.21 -2.78 -2.48
C PHE A 150 7.67 -1.41 -2.02
N PHE A 151 8.15 -0.32 -2.62
CA PHE A 151 7.74 1.05 -2.30
C PHE A 151 6.27 1.32 -2.61
N ALA A 152 5.73 0.71 -3.68
CA ALA A 152 4.31 0.81 -4.01
C ALA A 152 3.41 0.35 -2.85
N ASN A 153 3.86 -0.64 -2.06
CA ASN A 153 3.11 -1.09 -0.89
C ASN A 153 3.07 -0.05 0.25
N PHE A 154 3.89 1.00 0.22
CA PHE A 154 3.93 2.06 1.26
C PHE A 154 3.15 3.32 0.88
N LEU A 155 2.63 3.43 -0.35
CA LEU A 155 1.87 4.60 -0.83
C LEU A 155 0.58 4.90 -0.03
N GLY A 156 0.04 3.90 0.67
CA GLY A 156 -1.20 4.01 1.45
C GLY A 156 -1.06 4.65 2.83
N VAL A 157 0.14 5.05 3.28
CA VAL A 157 0.40 5.52 4.67
C VAL A 157 -0.22 6.88 5.01
N LEU A 158 -0.95 7.51 4.09
CA LEU A 158 -1.69 8.75 4.36
C LEU A 158 -3.20 8.57 4.19
N ALA A 159 -3.68 7.33 4.02
CA ALA A 159 -5.11 7.07 3.85
C ALA A 159 -5.94 7.58 5.04
N GLY A 160 -5.40 7.55 6.27
CA GLY A 160 -6.07 8.07 7.47
C GLY A 160 -6.23 9.59 7.44
N VAL A 161 -5.22 10.32 6.93
CA VAL A 161 -5.30 11.78 6.73
C VAL A 161 -6.35 12.14 5.68
N ASN A 162 -6.58 11.29 4.67
CA ASN A 162 -7.60 11.57 3.66
C ASN A 162 -9.04 11.51 4.22
N MET A 163 -9.24 10.75 5.30
CA MET A 163 -10.51 10.62 6.02
C MET A 163 -10.61 11.55 7.23
N SER A 164 -9.69 12.53 7.36
CA SER A 164 -9.62 13.49 8.48
C SER A 164 -10.94 14.16 8.84
N GLY A 165 -11.79 14.41 7.84
CA GLY A 165 -13.08 15.09 8.00
C GLY A 165 -14.20 14.24 8.61
N ASP A 166 -14.04 12.91 8.70
CA ASP A 166 -15.03 11.97 9.26
C ASP A 166 -14.65 11.47 10.67
N LEU A 167 -13.53 11.97 11.21
CA LEU A 167 -13.03 11.61 12.53
C LEU A 167 -13.60 12.53 13.61
N LYS A 168 -13.98 11.93 14.76
CA LYS A 168 -14.45 12.66 15.94
C LYS A 168 -13.40 13.63 16.50
N ASP A 169 -12.14 13.20 16.56
CA ASP A 169 -10.99 13.98 17.05
C ASP A 169 -9.75 13.75 16.16
N PRO A 170 -9.68 14.40 14.99
CA PRO A 170 -8.65 14.08 13.99
C PRO A 170 -7.22 14.38 14.47
N HIS A 171 -7.04 15.36 15.36
CA HIS A 171 -5.74 15.69 15.97
C HIS A 171 -5.14 14.56 16.83
N LYS A 172 -5.97 13.69 17.41
CA LYS A 172 -5.50 12.53 18.21
C LYS A 172 -5.58 11.24 17.42
N SER A 173 -6.65 11.05 16.64
CA SER A 173 -6.92 9.79 15.95
C SER A 173 -6.00 9.55 14.75
N ILE A 174 -5.58 10.62 14.03
CA ILE A 174 -4.67 10.45 12.89
C ILE A 174 -3.26 10.03 13.35
N PRO A 175 -2.58 10.75 14.27
CA PRO A 175 -1.24 10.34 14.71
C PRO A 175 -1.23 8.93 15.30
N LEU A 176 -2.22 8.60 16.13
CA LEU A 176 -2.31 7.30 16.78
C LEU A 176 -2.62 6.18 15.78
N GLY A 177 -3.50 6.45 14.81
CA GLY A 177 -3.84 5.53 13.73
C GLY A 177 -2.64 5.22 12.84
N GLU A 178 -1.97 6.24 12.30
CA GLU A 178 -0.84 6.06 11.39
C GLU A 178 0.37 5.40 12.08
N LEU A 179 0.70 5.79 13.32
CA LEU A 179 1.76 5.14 14.08
C LEU A 179 1.44 3.68 14.42
N SER A 180 0.18 3.39 14.79
CA SER A 180 -0.24 2.00 15.04
C SER A 180 -0.19 1.15 13.78
N ALA A 181 -0.55 1.71 12.62
CA ALA A 181 -0.50 1.02 11.33
C ALA A 181 0.94 0.70 10.93
N VAL A 182 1.87 1.65 11.06
CA VAL A 182 3.30 1.41 10.83
C VAL A 182 3.85 0.38 11.81
N GLY A 183 3.45 0.43 13.08
CA GLY A 183 3.86 -0.55 14.09
C GLY A 183 3.38 -1.98 13.78
N VAL A 184 2.10 -2.15 13.46
CA VAL A 184 1.52 -3.45 13.08
C VAL A 184 2.21 -4.00 11.83
N ARG A 185 2.45 -3.14 10.84
CA ARG A 185 3.14 -3.51 9.61
C ARG A 185 4.56 -4.00 9.88
N TRP A 186 5.34 -3.25 10.65
CA TRP A 186 6.70 -3.64 11.02
C TRP A 186 6.73 -4.98 11.77
N VAL A 187 5.77 -5.20 12.68
CA VAL A 187 5.63 -6.48 13.40
C VAL A 187 5.27 -7.62 12.44
N ALA A 188 4.35 -7.40 11.51
CA ALA A 188 3.97 -8.41 10.52
C ALA A 188 5.16 -8.78 9.62
N GLU A 189 5.90 -7.77 9.13
CA GLU A 189 7.07 -7.95 8.27
C GLU A 189 8.29 -8.53 9.02
N SER A 190 8.36 -8.35 10.34
CA SER A 190 9.38 -8.98 11.20
C SER A 190 9.05 -10.44 11.50
N ARG A 191 7.77 -10.80 11.65
CA ARG A 191 7.33 -12.19 11.81
C ARG A 191 7.45 -13.01 10.54
N ALA A 192 7.29 -12.37 9.39
CA ALA A 192 7.53 -12.92 8.06
C ALA A 192 8.95 -13.49 7.84
N LYS A 193 9.91 -13.24 8.74
CA LYS A 193 11.31 -13.65 8.58
C LYS A 193 11.74 -14.81 9.48
N LYS A 194 10.88 -15.26 10.41
CA LYS A 194 11.12 -16.43 11.26
C LYS A 194 10.52 -17.67 10.60
#